data_AF-A0A2V7EFK6-F1
#
_entry.id   AF-A0A2V7EFK6-F1
#
_cell.length_a   1.000
_cell.length_b   1.000
_cell.length_c   1.000
_cell.angle_alpha   90.00
_cell.angle_beta   90.00
_cell.angle_gamma   90.00
#
_symmetry.space_group_name_H-M   'P 1'
#
loop_
_entity.id
_entity.type
_entity.pdbx_description
1 polymer ?
#
loop_
_entity_poly.entity_id
_entity_poly.type
_entity_poly.pdbx_seq_one_letter_code
_entity_poly.pdbx_strand_id
1 'polypeptide(L)'
;MIYSTFMQYDELAHHFGPSSKQALADLRRTDARIAEIWRMAQLAGGRGYDLVILSDHGMTPALSYRVQYGESLGTTVQQILDETRVMGGQAPRALASYAEDTEYADMGPEVVEAVAQLTPASFGVRNGIRRFRDWLRSRYGLREIIFPEKYRVDRTNDVVVTYSSCLALVYFAATERRLLLEQVLADARWARLYERLVAHPGIGLVATISSNGVNLAGKRGRALLRDGQVELVSGENPLEIFGAEPYVLRAVESLVRQPNAGDCVLFGAFDGYDIVSFDDQVGAHGSAGGDQVYPFIISPERLGLGAESLEDARDIHRTILARYAAANAAGAPASAANLTPVTSRAAV
;
A
#
# COMPACT_ATOMS: atom_id res chain seq x y z
N MET A 1 6.60 -18.32 -20.59
CA MET A 1 6.82 -16.93 -20.11
C MET A 1 7.70 -16.98 -18.89
N ILE A 2 8.51 -15.95 -18.67
CA ILE A 2 9.40 -15.83 -17.51
C ILE A 2 9.05 -14.51 -16.84
N TYR A 3 8.72 -14.55 -15.56
CA TYR A 3 8.50 -13.36 -14.74
C TYR A 3 9.67 -13.19 -13.77
N SER A 4 10.15 -11.96 -13.65
CA SER A 4 11.17 -11.56 -12.67
C SER A 4 10.76 -10.22 -12.08
N THR A 5 10.92 -10.08 -10.78
CA THR A 5 10.50 -8.89 -10.03
C THR A 5 11.70 -8.23 -9.38
N PHE A 6 11.78 -6.89 -9.47
CA PHE A 6 12.84 -6.09 -8.87
C PHE A 6 12.24 -5.21 -7.76
N MET A 7 12.26 -5.71 -6.52
CA MET A 7 11.59 -5.06 -5.37
C MET A 7 12.43 -4.00 -4.66
N GLN A 8 13.73 -3.89 -4.97
CA GLN A 8 14.65 -3.14 -4.11
C GLN A 8 14.41 -1.61 -4.13
N TYR A 9 13.94 -1.06 -5.25
CA TYR A 9 13.54 0.34 -5.32
C TYR A 9 12.41 0.65 -4.33
N ASP A 10 11.41 -0.25 -4.25
CA ASP A 10 10.24 -0.12 -3.39
C ASP A 10 10.63 -0.01 -1.90
N GLU A 11 11.43 -0.98 -1.41
CA GLU A 11 11.94 -0.98 -0.04
C GLU A 11 12.73 0.30 0.27
N LEU A 12 13.61 0.73 -0.64
CA LEU A 12 14.42 1.92 -0.44
C LEU A 12 13.59 3.20 -0.51
N ALA A 13 12.58 3.26 -1.36
CA ALA A 13 11.69 4.39 -1.49
C ALA A 13 10.79 4.54 -0.26
N HIS A 14 10.34 3.44 0.35
CA HIS A 14 9.67 3.45 1.64
C HIS A 14 10.54 4.03 2.77
N HIS A 15 11.83 3.67 2.81
CA HIS A 15 12.73 4.07 3.91
C HIS A 15 13.38 5.45 3.73
N PHE A 16 13.68 5.86 2.50
CA PHE A 16 14.42 7.08 2.21
C PHE A 16 13.63 8.12 1.41
N GLY A 17 12.47 7.73 0.87
CA GLY A 17 11.65 8.54 -0.01
C GLY A 17 11.91 8.23 -1.49
N PRO A 18 10.89 8.42 -2.38
CA PRO A 18 10.94 8.03 -3.79
C PRO A 18 12.04 8.74 -4.59
N SER A 19 12.36 9.98 -4.23
CA SER A 19 13.36 10.82 -4.90
C SER A 19 14.74 10.80 -4.23
N SER A 20 14.95 9.90 -3.27
CA SER A 20 16.22 9.81 -2.54
C SER A 20 17.36 9.29 -3.41
N LYS A 21 18.60 9.66 -3.05
CA LYS A 21 19.80 9.15 -3.76
C LYS A 21 19.87 7.62 -3.70
N GLN A 22 19.43 7.03 -2.60
CA GLN A 22 19.42 5.59 -2.36
C GLN A 22 18.46 4.89 -3.31
N ALA A 23 17.19 5.32 -3.35
CA ALA A 23 16.18 4.76 -4.24
C ALA A 23 16.59 4.95 -5.71
N LEU A 24 17.01 6.15 -6.11
CA LEU A 24 17.42 6.43 -7.49
C LEU A 24 18.72 5.73 -7.91
N ALA A 25 19.64 5.46 -6.97
CA ALA A 25 20.83 4.64 -7.26
C ALA A 25 20.44 3.19 -7.53
N ASP A 26 19.46 2.66 -6.81
CA ASP A 26 18.94 1.33 -7.07
C ASP A 26 18.19 1.23 -8.39
N LEU A 27 17.39 2.24 -8.74
CA LEU A 27 16.72 2.29 -10.04
C LEU A 27 17.72 2.22 -11.22
N ARG A 28 18.88 2.87 -11.09
CA ARG A 28 19.99 2.73 -12.07
C ARG A 28 20.59 1.32 -12.09
N ARG A 29 20.64 0.62 -10.96
CA ARG A 29 21.07 -0.79 -10.93
C ARG A 29 20.05 -1.68 -11.63
N THR A 30 18.76 -1.47 -11.38
CA THR A 30 17.67 -2.17 -12.06
C THR A 30 17.74 -1.97 -13.56
N ASP A 31 17.94 -0.74 -14.04
CA ASP A 31 18.17 -0.44 -15.46
C ASP A 31 19.36 -1.24 -16.04
N ALA A 32 20.50 -1.26 -15.33
CA ALA A 32 21.66 -2.04 -15.77
C ALA A 32 21.41 -3.57 -15.79
N ARG A 33 20.57 -4.11 -14.90
CA ARG A 33 20.15 -5.52 -14.92
C ARG A 33 19.22 -5.81 -16.09
N ILE A 34 18.27 -4.92 -16.36
CA ILE A 34 17.36 -5.00 -17.51
C ILE A 34 18.17 -4.99 -18.81
N ALA A 35 19.16 -4.10 -18.93
CA ALA A 35 20.04 -4.03 -20.10
C ALA A 35 20.85 -5.33 -20.31
N GLU A 36 21.27 -5.99 -19.22
CA GLU A 36 21.92 -7.30 -19.30
C GLU A 36 20.96 -8.40 -19.77
N ILE A 37 19.74 -8.46 -19.21
CA ILE A 37 18.70 -9.40 -19.64
C ILE A 37 18.39 -9.20 -21.13
N TRP A 38 18.22 -7.95 -21.56
CA TRP A 38 17.98 -7.60 -22.96
C TRP A 38 19.10 -8.10 -23.87
N ARG A 39 20.37 -7.85 -23.51
CA ARG A 39 21.52 -8.32 -24.28
C ARG A 39 21.56 -9.85 -24.38
N MET A 40 21.31 -10.55 -23.27
CA MET A 40 21.29 -12.01 -23.24
C MET A 40 20.13 -12.57 -24.07
N ALA A 41 18.96 -11.93 -24.04
CA ALA A 41 17.82 -12.28 -24.86
C ALA A 41 18.12 -12.14 -26.37
N GLN A 42 18.90 -11.13 -26.78
CA GLN A 42 19.33 -10.97 -28.18
C GLN A 42 20.38 -12.01 -28.61
N LEU A 43 21.24 -12.45 -27.70
CA LEU A 43 22.32 -13.43 -27.96
C LEU A 43 21.86 -14.88 -27.90
N ALA A 44 20.70 -15.17 -27.30
CA ALA A 44 20.12 -16.51 -27.20
C ALA A 44 19.66 -17.02 -28.58
N GLY A 45 20.61 -17.44 -29.41
CA GLY A 45 20.34 -18.01 -30.74
C GLY A 45 19.29 -19.12 -30.68
N GLY A 46 18.22 -18.98 -31.47
CA GLY A 46 17.15 -19.97 -31.60
C GLY A 46 15.89 -19.75 -30.77
N ARG A 47 15.86 -18.77 -29.86
CA ARG A 47 14.63 -18.35 -29.16
C ARG A 47 14.51 -16.83 -29.15
N GLY A 48 13.56 -16.29 -29.91
CA GLY A 48 13.22 -14.88 -29.78
C GLY A 48 12.53 -14.64 -28.45
N TYR A 49 12.94 -13.59 -27.73
CA TYR A 49 12.26 -13.12 -26.53
C TYR A 49 11.75 -11.71 -26.75
N ASP A 50 10.54 -11.44 -26.27
CA ASP A 50 10.07 -10.10 -26.03
C ASP A 50 10.30 -9.72 -24.57
N LEU A 51 10.73 -8.49 -24.36
CA LEU A 51 10.93 -7.91 -23.04
C LEU A 51 9.85 -6.86 -22.80
N VAL A 52 9.00 -7.12 -21.80
CA VAL A 52 8.01 -6.17 -21.30
C VAL A 52 8.43 -5.78 -19.89
N ILE A 53 8.50 -4.48 -19.64
CA ILE A 53 8.82 -3.90 -18.33
C ILE A 53 7.56 -3.22 -17.84
N LEU A 54 7.15 -3.50 -16.61
CA LEU A 54 5.98 -2.85 -16.01
C LEU A 54 6.27 -2.47 -14.56
N SER A 55 5.60 -1.43 -14.10
CA SER A 55 5.43 -1.12 -12.69
C SER A 55 4.03 -1.54 -12.28
N ASP A 56 3.88 -2.18 -11.14
CA ASP A 56 2.58 -2.49 -10.54
C ASP A 56 1.95 -1.24 -9.88
N HIS A 57 2.77 -0.36 -9.32
CA HIS A 57 2.35 0.93 -8.78
C HIS A 57 3.45 2.00 -8.93
N GLY A 58 3.12 3.25 -8.58
CA GLY A 58 4.10 4.31 -8.33
C GLY A 58 4.44 4.43 -6.84
N MET A 59 4.94 5.57 -6.40
CA MET A 59 5.26 5.82 -4.99
C MET A 59 5.08 7.30 -4.65
N THR A 60 4.32 7.61 -3.60
CA THR A 60 4.06 8.99 -3.14
C THR A 60 4.94 9.31 -1.92
N PRO A 61 5.50 10.53 -1.79
CA PRO A 61 6.11 10.98 -0.54
C PRO A 61 5.17 10.85 0.66
N ALA A 62 5.71 10.49 1.83
CA ALA A 62 4.89 10.20 2.98
C ALA A 62 5.42 10.74 4.31
N LEU A 63 4.48 10.94 5.24
CA LEU A 63 4.74 11.31 6.64
C LEU A 63 4.28 10.17 7.55
N SER A 64 5.14 9.71 8.46
CA SER A 64 4.76 8.72 9.46
C SER A 64 3.69 9.27 10.41
N TYR A 65 2.58 8.56 10.51
CA TYR A 65 1.49 8.80 11.46
C TYR A 65 2.03 8.83 12.89
N ARG A 66 2.84 7.85 13.28
CA ARG A 66 3.41 7.75 14.62
C ARG A 66 4.31 8.94 14.94
N VAL A 67 5.13 9.37 14.00
CA VAL A 67 5.99 10.55 14.18
C VAL A 67 5.16 11.83 14.28
N GLN A 68 4.04 11.92 13.55
CA GLN A 68 3.19 13.10 13.53
C GLN A 68 2.28 13.22 14.76
N TYR A 69 1.73 12.09 15.24
CA TYR A 69 0.71 12.04 16.29
C TYR A 69 1.22 11.46 17.62
N GLY A 70 2.46 10.96 17.67
CA GLY A 70 3.11 10.45 18.87
C GLY A 70 2.74 9.02 19.26
N GLU A 71 1.90 8.35 18.48
CA GLU A 71 1.40 6.99 18.74
C GLU A 71 1.02 6.26 17.45
N SER A 72 0.92 4.93 17.49
CA SER A 72 0.46 4.15 16.34
C SER A 72 -1.04 4.34 16.10
N LEU A 73 -1.50 4.12 14.86
CA LEU A 73 -2.94 4.13 14.54
C LEU A 73 -3.72 3.14 15.42
N GLY A 74 -3.14 1.96 15.67
CA GLY A 74 -3.73 0.96 16.57
C GLY A 74 -3.94 1.49 17.98
N THR A 75 -2.96 2.24 18.51
CA THR A 75 -3.07 2.89 19.82
C THR A 75 -4.17 3.96 19.82
N THR A 76 -4.26 4.78 18.77
CA THR A 76 -5.35 5.77 18.64
C THR A 76 -6.73 5.09 18.65
N VAL A 77 -6.90 4.01 17.89
CA VAL A 77 -8.17 3.24 17.84
C VAL A 77 -8.52 2.70 19.23
N GLN A 78 -7.56 2.08 19.92
CA GLN A 78 -7.78 1.54 21.26
C GLN A 78 -8.18 2.64 22.26
N GLN A 79 -7.47 3.77 22.28
CA GLN A 79 -7.77 4.86 23.20
C GLN A 79 -9.19 5.41 22.99
N ILE A 80 -9.62 5.58 21.74
CA ILE A 80 -10.99 6.02 21.42
C ILE A 80 -12.03 5.04 21.97
N LEU A 81 -11.78 3.73 21.85
CA LEU A 81 -12.68 2.68 22.35
C LEU A 81 -12.72 2.67 23.88
N ASP A 82 -11.56 2.76 24.55
CA ASP A 82 -11.46 2.78 26.00
C ASP A 82 -12.14 4.01 26.61
N GLU A 83 -11.94 5.20 26.03
CA GLU A 83 -12.66 6.44 26.40
C GLU A 83 -14.18 6.25 26.30
N THR A 84 -14.63 5.59 25.24
CA THR A 84 -16.06 5.37 24.99
C THR A 84 -16.66 4.43 26.03
N ARG A 85 -15.93 3.39 26.42
CA ARG A 85 -16.35 2.43 27.45
C ARG A 85 -16.47 3.08 28.83
N VAL A 86 -15.52 3.93 29.20
CA VAL A 86 -15.54 4.67 30.48
C VAL A 86 -16.76 5.59 30.55
N MET A 87 -17.10 6.27 29.46
CA MET A 87 -18.27 7.15 29.40
C MET A 87 -19.61 6.40 29.41
N GLY A 88 -19.62 5.13 29.00
CA GLY A 88 -20.80 4.24 29.01
C GLY A 88 -21.13 3.61 30.38
N GLY A 89 -20.40 3.93 31.45
CA GLY A 89 -20.75 3.50 32.82
C GLY A 89 -20.24 2.11 33.24
N GLN A 90 -19.32 1.49 32.48
CA GLN A 90 -18.63 0.28 32.91
C GLN A 90 -17.15 0.57 33.23
N ALA A 91 -16.90 0.92 34.50
CA ALA A 91 -15.56 0.99 35.10
C ALA A 91 -15.11 -0.41 35.62
N PRO A 92 -13.81 -0.67 35.79
CA PRO A 92 -13.13 -1.79 35.12
C PRO A 92 -13.02 -3.08 35.95
N ARG A 93 -12.92 -4.22 35.26
CA ARG A 93 -12.04 -5.30 35.74
C ARG A 93 -10.69 -5.12 35.08
N ALA A 94 -9.73 -4.64 35.85
CA ALA A 94 -8.33 -4.73 35.52
C ALA A 94 -7.95 -6.21 35.36
N LEU A 95 -7.37 -6.56 34.21
CA LEU A 95 -6.55 -7.75 34.07
C LEU A 95 -5.45 -7.45 33.06
N ALA A 96 -4.26 -7.30 33.64
CA ALA A 96 -2.93 -7.47 33.11
C ALA A 96 -2.66 -7.08 31.64
N SER A 97 -1.64 -6.22 31.50
CA SER A 97 -0.83 -6.12 30.30
C SER A 97 -0.49 -7.50 29.76
N TYR A 98 -1.00 -7.83 28.59
CA TYR A 98 -0.47 -8.91 27.78
C TYR A 98 -0.04 -8.29 26.46
N ALA A 99 1.25 -7.95 26.42
CA ALA A 99 1.99 -7.95 25.18
C ALA A 99 2.33 -9.41 24.83
N GLU A 100 2.51 -9.64 23.54
CA GLU A 100 3.20 -10.80 22.94
C GLU A 100 2.34 -12.04 22.69
N ASP A 101 1.52 -11.93 21.63
CA ASP A 101 1.42 -12.99 20.62
C ASP A 101 1.80 -12.36 19.28
N THR A 102 3.06 -11.93 19.13
CA THR A 102 3.63 -11.62 17.81
C THR A 102 4.47 -12.82 17.39
N GLU A 103 4.39 -13.15 16.10
CA GLU A 103 5.09 -14.25 15.40
C GLU A 103 6.64 -14.18 15.48
N TYR A 104 7.19 -13.32 16.33
CA TYR A 104 8.61 -13.02 16.51
C TYR A 104 9.07 -12.95 17.98
N ALA A 105 8.23 -13.36 18.95
CA ALA A 105 8.58 -13.32 20.38
C ALA A 105 9.87 -14.10 20.72
N ASP A 106 10.23 -15.12 19.93
CA ASP A 106 11.42 -15.95 20.13
C ASP A 106 12.71 -15.40 19.46
N MET A 107 12.65 -14.29 18.71
CA MET A 107 13.80 -13.73 17.97
C MET A 107 14.44 -12.51 18.65
N GLY A 108 14.30 -12.39 19.97
CA GLY A 108 14.66 -11.18 20.72
C GLY A 108 16.16 -10.94 20.97
N PRO A 109 16.90 -11.86 21.62
CA PRO A 109 18.28 -11.58 22.02
C PRO A 109 19.28 -11.74 20.88
N GLU A 110 19.12 -12.78 20.06
CA GLU A 110 20.09 -13.18 19.03
C GLU A 110 20.11 -12.22 17.84
N VAL A 111 18.96 -11.69 17.43
CA VAL A 111 18.86 -10.69 16.35
C VAL A 111 19.40 -9.33 16.80
N VAL A 112 19.14 -8.95 18.06
CA VAL A 112 19.69 -7.72 18.66
C VAL A 112 21.21 -7.80 18.75
N GLU A 113 21.76 -8.97 19.11
CA GLU A 113 23.20 -9.21 19.17
C GLU A 113 23.85 -9.26 17.77
N ALA A 114 23.21 -9.92 16.80
CA ALA A 114 23.66 -9.94 15.41
C ALA A 114 23.68 -8.54 14.77
N VAL A 115 22.66 -7.71 15.04
CA VAL A 115 22.60 -6.32 14.57
C VAL A 115 23.63 -5.44 15.29
N ALA A 116 23.91 -5.70 16.57
CA ALA A 116 24.97 -5.01 17.30
C ALA A 116 26.37 -5.34 16.76
N GLN A 117 26.58 -6.56 16.26
CA GLN A 117 27.84 -7.00 15.64
C GLN A 117 28.01 -6.51 14.20
N LEU A 118 26.93 -6.13 13.51
CA LEU A 118 26.96 -5.61 12.14
C LEU A 118 27.37 -4.14 12.02
N THR A 119 27.75 -3.46 13.11
CA THR A 119 28.35 -2.12 13.02
C THR A 119 29.78 -2.20 12.47
N PRO A 120 30.09 -1.66 11.27
CA PRO A 120 31.45 -1.62 10.79
C PRO A 120 32.26 -0.66 11.66
N ALA A 121 33.34 -1.16 12.25
CA ALA A 121 34.39 -0.30 12.76
C ALA A 121 35.05 0.40 11.57
N SER A 122 34.97 1.73 11.57
CA SER A 122 35.73 2.71 10.73
C SER A 122 34.94 3.31 9.56
N PHE A 123 34.69 4.63 9.62
CA PHE A 123 35.15 5.65 8.67
C PHE A 123 34.77 7.04 9.20
N GLY A 124 35.73 7.98 9.16
CA GLY A 124 35.70 9.22 9.96
C GLY A 124 34.91 10.38 9.35
N VAL A 125 33.66 10.59 9.79
CA VAL A 125 32.97 11.90 9.82
C VAL A 125 31.98 11.89 11.00
N ARG A 126 32.44 12.15 12.23
CA ARG A 126 31.77 11.68 13.46
C ARG A 126 30.67 12.56 14.06
N ASN A 127 30.61 13.87 13.79
CA ASN A 127 29.72 14.75 14.56
C ASN A 127 28.35 15.05 13.91
N GLY A 128 28.28 15.15 12.58
CA GLY A 128 27.02 15.43 11.87
C GLY A 128 26.09 14.22 11.80
N ILE A 129 26.66 13.05 11.47
CA ILE A 129 25.92 11.79 11.38
C ILE A 129 25.42 11.36 12.75
N ARG A 130 26.19 11.59 13.82
CA ARG A 130 25.75 11.24 15.19
C ARG A 130 24.52 12.04 15.59
N ARG A 131 24.45 13.35 15.32
CA ARG A 131 23.26 14.15 15.63
C ARG A 131 22.05 13.75 14.80
N PHE A 132 22.23 13.50 13.50
CA PHE A 132 21.13 13.03 12.65
C PHE A 132 20.65 11.64 13.04
N ARG A 133 21.57 10.72 13.36
CA ARG A 133 21.27 9.37 13.86
C ARG A 133 20.61 9.42 15.24
N ASP A 134 21.08 10.26 16.15
CA ASP A 134 20.51 10.40 17.48
C ASP A 134 19.13 11.10 17.39
N TRP A 135 18.93 12.02 16.42
CA TRP A 135 17.64 12.61 16.07
C TRP A 135 16.67 11.60 15.45
N LEU A 136 17.13 10.77 14.51
CA LEU A 136 16.35 9.67 13.94
C LEU A 136 16.01 8.65 15.03
N ARG A 137 16.96 8.27 15.89
CA ARG A 137 16.72 7.35 17.01
C ARG A 137 15.76 7.93 18.04
N SER A 138 15.83 9.24 18.31
CA SER A 138 14.88 9.90 19.20
C SER A 138 13.49 10.02 18.61
N ARG A 139 13.39 10.08 17.26
CA ARG A 139 12.11 10.31 16.56
C ARG A 139 11.43 9.01 16.12
N TYR A 140 12.21 7.97 15.84
CA TYR A 140 11.72 6.70 15.30
C TYR A 140 11.91 5.50 16.25
N GLY A 141 12.69 5.61 17.33
CA GLY A 141 12.86 4.54 18.33
C GLY A 141 13.55 3.27 17.80
N LEU A 142 14.68 2.87 18.37
CA LEU A 142 15.40 1.66 17.92
C LEU A 142 14.54 0.38 17.95
N ARG A 143 13.66 0.23 18.95
CA ARG A 143 12.77 -0.93 19.06
C ARG A 143 11.69 -0.96 17.98
N GLU A 144 11.12 0.19 17.63
CA GLU A 144 10.03 0.31 16.66
C GLU A 144 10.55 0.23 15.22
N ILE A 145 11.80 0.66 14.97
CA ILE A 145 12.49 0.38 13.70
C ILE A 145 12.71 -1.13 13.49
N ILE A 146 13.01 -1.87 14.57
CA ILE A 146 13.30 -3.31 14.49
C ILE A 146 12.01 -4.14 14.51
N PHE A 147 10.96 -3.66 15.19
CA PHE A 147 9.67 -4.33 15.34
C PHE A 147 8.52 -3.35 15.09
N PRO A 148 8.27 -2.94 13.84
CA PRO A 148 7.12 -2.11 13.51
C PRO A 148 5.83 -2.88 13.84
N GLU A 149 4.93 -2.27 14.61
CA GLU A 149 3.57 -2.80 14.80
C GLU A 149 2.89 -2.75 13.43
N LYS A 150 2.63 -3.90 12.80
CA LYS A 150 1.92 -3.99 11.51
C LYS A 150 0.41 -4.22 11.67
N TYR A 151 0.04 -4.69 12.84
CA TYR A 151 -1.35 -4.90 13.22
C TYR A 151 -1.49 -4.82 14.73
N ARG A 152 -2.70 -4.51 15.18
CA ARG A 152 -3.08 -4.49 16.58
C ARG A 152 -4.34 -5.31 16.79
N VAL A 153 -4.31 -6.21 17.77
CA VAL A 153 -5.48 -6.96 18.22
C VAL A 153 -5.89 -6.45 19.59
N ASP A 154 -6.98 -5.69 19.64
CA ASP A 154 -7.61 -5.31 20.89
C ASP A 154 -8.70 -6.33 21.26
N ARG A 155 -8.30 -7.35 22.01
CA ARG A 155 -9.21 -8.40 22.52
C ARG A 155 -10.25 -7.87 23.53
N THR A 156 -10.04 -6.68 24.10
CA THR A 156 -10.99 -6.11 25.08
C THR A 156 -12.17 -5.48 24.37
N ASN A 157 -11.92 -4.89 23.20
CA ASN A 157 -12.95 -4.20 22.42
C ASN A 157 -13.39 -4.98 21.16
N ASP A 158 -12.85 -6.19 20.95
CA ASP A 158 -13.06 -7.01 19.76
C ASP A 158 -12.76 -6.24 18.46
N VAL A 159 -11.62 -5.54 18.43
CA VAL A 159 -11.20 -4.76 17.25
C VAL A 159 -9.81 -5.19 16.81
N VAL A 160 -9.67 -5.41 15.51
CA VAL A 160 -8.37 -5.63 14.86
C VAL A 160 -8.10 -4.49 13.91
N VAL A 161 -6.90 -3.91 13.99
CA VAL A 161 -6.41 -2.91 13.05
C VAL A 161 -5.23 -3.50 12.33
N THR A 162 -5.25 -3.51 11.00
CA THR A 162 -4.09 -3.84 10.17
C THR A 162 -3.76 -2.64 9.31
N TYR A 163 -2.50 -2.34 9.09
CA TYR A 163 -2.13 -1.29 8.16
C TYR A 163 -0.88 -1.64 7.38
N SER A 164 -0.81 -1.06 6.20
CA SER A 164 0.29 -1.18 5.27
C SER A 164 0.41 0.16 4.58
N SER A 165 1.45 0.92 4.94
CA SER A 165 1.72 2.23 4.39
C SER A 165 0.53 3.20 4.60
N CYS A 166 0.01 3.84 3.55
CA CYS A 166 -1.13 4.79 3.65
C CYS A 166 -2.53 4.14 3.66
N LEU A 167 -2.61 2.81 3.69
CA LEU A 167 -3.87 2.05 3.79
C LEU A 167 -3.97 1.36 5.16
N ALA A 168 -5.12 1.49 5.82
CA ALA A 168 -5.44 0.70 7.01
C ALA A 168 -6.83 0.06 6.90
N LEU A 169 -6.99 -1.09 7.54
CA LEU A 169 -8.25 -1.82 7.66
C LEU A 169 -8.57 -2.00 9.14
N VAL A 170 -9.80 -1.64 9.52
CA VAL A 170 -10.34 -1.86 10.86
C VAL A 170 -11.43 -2.91 10.77
N TYR A 171 -11.32 -3.94 11.60
CA TYR A 171 -12.25 -5.05 11.71
C TYR A 171 -12.90 -5.06 13.09
N PHE A 172 -14.23 -5.13 13.13
CA PHE A 172 -15.03 -5.39 14.32
C PHE A 172 -15.19 -6.90 14.49
N ALA A 173 -14.21 -7.51 15.18
CA ALA A 173 -14.03 -8.95 15.30
C ALA A 173 -15.05 -9.66 16.22
N ALA A 174 -16.14 -8.99 16.60
CA ALA A 174 -17.25 -9.59 17.35
C ALA A 174 -18.09 -10.54 16.48
N THR A 175 -18.02 -10.43 15.16
CA THR A 175 -18.74 -11.29 14.22
C THR A 175 -17.85 -11.72 13.05
N GLU A 176 -18.08 -12.92 12.52
CA GLU A 176 -17.35 -13.42 11.33
C GLU A 176 -17.75 -12.70 10.03
N ARG A 177 -18.89 -12.02 10.03
CA ARG A 177 -19.38 -11.30 8.85
C ARG A 177 -18.98 -9.85 8.93
N ARG A 178 -18.57 -9.31 7.79
CA ARG A 178 -18.37 -7.88 7.61
C ARG A 178 -19.66 -7.11 7.87
N LEU A 179 -19.55 -6.02 8.60
CA LEU A 179 -20.63 -5.12 8.96
C LEU A 179 -20.85 -4.08 7.86
N LEU A 180 -22.12 -3.78 7.60
CA LEU A 180 -22.52 -2.59 6.87
C LEU A 180 -22.39 -1.36 7.79
N LEU A 181 -22.21 -0.18 7.20
CA LEU A 181 -22.13 1.08 7.92
C LEU A 181 -23.33 1.27 8.85
N GLU A 182 -24.55 0.93 8.40
CA GLU A 182 -25.76 1.06 9.20
C GLU A 182 -25.70 0.20 10.48
N GLN A 183 -25.01 -0.94 10.43
CA GLN A 183 -24.79 -1.82 11.58
C GLN A 183 -23.67 -1.29 12.49
N VAL A 184 -22.60 -0.75 11.90
CA VAL A 184 -21.53 -0.06 12.65
C VAL A 184 -22.09 1.11 13.44
N LEU A 185 -22.98 1.91 12.84
CA LEU A 185 -23.59 3.07 13.48
C LEU A 185 -24.68 2.71 14.50
N ALA A 186 -25.22 1.49 14.47
CA ALA A 186 -26.21 1.01 15.44
C ALA A 186 -25.58 0.67 16.82
N ASP A 187 -24.29 0.37 16.86
CA ASP A 187 -23.54 0.17 18.10
C ASP A 187 -22.88 1.50 18.53
N ALA A 188 -23.24 2.02 19.71
CA ALA A 188 -22.76 3.31 20.19
C ALA A 188 -21.23 3.39 20.34
N ARG A 189 -20.56 2.26 20.65
CA ARG A 189 -19.10 2.19 20.75
C ARG A 189 -18.46 2.33 19.38
N TRP A 190 -18.95 1.59 18.40
CA TRP A 190 -18.40 1.60 17.04
C TRP A 190 -18.77 2.87 16.27
N ALA A 191 -19.97 3.40 16.48
CA ALA A 191 -20.39 4.70 15.94
C ALA A 191 -19.43 5.82 16.38
N ARG A 192 -19.10 5.88 17.68
CA ARG A 192 -18.16 6.87 18.21
C ARG A 192 -16.74 6.66 17.67
N LEU A 193 -16.27 5.42 17.52
CA LEU A 193 -15.00 5.15 16.85
C LEU A 193 -15.01 5.68 15.42
N TYR A 194 -16.03 5.33 14.64
CA TYR A 194 -16.20 5.76 13.25
C TYR A 194 -16.16 7.29 13.13
N GLU A 195 -16.93 8.01 13.94
CA GLU A 195 -16.94 9.48 13.94
C GLU A 195 -15.57 10.08 14.27
N ARG A 196 -14.86 9.52 15.27
CA ARG A 196 -13.53 9.98 15.66
C ARG A 196 -12.48 9.69 14.58
N LEU A 197 -12.57 8.56 13.88
CA LEU A 197 -11.71 8.25 12.74
C LEU A 197 -11.93 9.25 11.60
N VAL A 198 -13.19 9.55 11.25
CA VAL A 198 -13.49 10.54 10.20
C VAL A 198 -13.03 11.95 10.57
N ALA A 199 -13.06 12.30 11.86
CA ALA A 199 -12.61 13.60 12.35
C ALA A 199 -11.07 13.71 12.50
N HIS A 200 -10.35 12.59 12.50
CA HIS A 200 -8.92 12.55 12.81
C HIS A 200 -8.08 13.22 11.71
N PRO A 201 -7.19 14.17 12.02
CA PRO A 201 -6.42 14.90 11.01
C PRO A 201 -5.45 14.03 10.21
N GLY A 202 -5.04 12.88 10.73
CA GLY A 202 -4.17 11.91 10.04
C GLY A 202 -4.91 10.97 9.09
N ILE A 203 -6.25 11.00 9.05
CA ILE A 203 -7.08 10.14 8.22
C ILE A 203 -7.81 11.03 7.22
N GLY A 204 -7.58 10.82 5.92
CA GLY A 204 -8.19 11.62 4.87
C GLY A 204 -9.53 11.05 4.41
N LEU A 205 -9.67 9.72 4.44
CA LEU A 205 -10.87 9.01 4.02
C LEU A 205 -11.14 7.83 4.94
N VAL A 206 -12.41 7.65 5.31
CA VAL A 206 -12.97 6.43 5.87
C VAL A 206 -14.01 5.90 4.89
N ALA A 207 -13.72 4.76 4.27
CA ALA A 207 -14.63 4.08 3.37
C ALA A 207 -15.23 2.83 4.03
N THR A 208 -16.53 2.61 3.81
CA THR A 208 -17.32 1.55 4.44
C THR A 208 -18.33 1.00 3.44
N ILE A 209 -18.66 -0.29 3.47
CA ILE A 209 -19.82 -0.78 2.71
C ILE A 209 -21.11 -0.33 3.40
N SER A 210 -22.08 0.12 2.61
CA SER A 210 -23.45 0.39 3.03
C SER A 210 -24.43 -0.40 2.18
N SER A 211 -25.72 -0.37 2.55
CA SER A 211 -26.80 -0.97 1.75
C SER A 211 -26.92 -0.40 0.32
N ASN A 212 -26.45 0.83 0.09
CA ASN A 212 -26.63 1.56 -1.17
C ASN A 212 -25.35 1.67 -2.01
N GLY A 213 -24.20 1.21 -1.51
CA GLY A 213 -22.91 1.40 -2.17
C GLY A 213 -21.75 1.50 -1.19
N VAL A 214 -20.60 1.99 -1.66
CA VAL A 214 -19.47 2.33 -0.80
C VAL A 214 -19.69 3.73 -0.26
N ASN A 215 -19.88 3.86 1.06
CA ASN A 215 -19.91 5.16 1.72
C ASN A 215 -18.48 5.67 1.90
N LEU A 216 -18.28 6.94 1.56
CA LEU A 216 -17.02 7.67 1.63
C LEU A 216 -17.19 8.83 2.62
N ALA A 217 -16.34 8.88 3.64
CA ALA A 217 -16.40 9.93 4.64
C ALA A 217 -15.04 10.56 4.91
N GLY A 218 -14.99 11.89 4.79
CA GLY A 218 -13.84 12.69 5.20
C GLY A 218 -14.27 13.82 6.13
N LYS A 219 -13.32 14.54 6.73
CA LYS A 219 -13.63 15.61 7.70
C LYS A 219 -14.60 16.68 7.18
N ARG A 220 -14.58 16.98 5.87
CA ARG A 220 -15.35 18.06 5.23
C ARG A 220 -16.55 17.60 4.40
N GLY A 221 -16.81 16.30 4.31
CA GLY A 221 -17.92 15.82 3.50
C GLY A 221 -18.13 14.31 3.50
N ARG A 222 -19.19 13.92 2.80
CA ARG A 222 -19.68 12.55 2.67
C ARG A 222 -20.15 12.33 1.25
N ALA A 223 -19.85 11.17 0.69
CA ALA A 223 -20.34 10.77 -0.61
C ALA A 223 -20.64 9.27 -0.66
N LEU A 224 -21.48 8.86 -1.61
CA LEU A 224 -21.77 7.48 -1.94
C LEU A 224 -21.11 7.16 -3.28
N LEU A 225 -20.34 6.08 -3.33
CA LEU A 225 -19.70 5.56 -4.53
C LEU A 225 -20.41 4.27 -4.96
N ARG A 226 -20.93 4.28 -6.17
CA ARG A 226 -21.63 3.15 -6.77
C ARG A 226 -21.42 3.11 -8.27
N ASP A 227 -21.06 1.95 -8.78
CA ASP A 227 -20.89 1.70 -10.22
C ASP A 227 -19.88 2.68 -10.85
N GLY A 228 -18.83 3.02 -10.10
CA GLY A 228 -17.82 4.01 -10.50
C GLY A 228 -18.29 5.46 -10.56
N GLN A 229 -19.45 5.78 -9.97
CA GLN A 229 -20.01 7.13 -9.90
C GLN A 229 -20.11 7.59 -8.44
N VAL A 230 -19.76 8.86 -8.20
CA VAL A 230 -19.84 9.50 -6.88
C VAL A 230 -21.09 10.38 -6.81
N GLU A 231 -21.93 10.12 -5.82
CA GLU A 231 -23.05 10.95 -5.42
C GLU A 231 -22.71 11.67 -4.10
N LEU A 232 -22.70 13.00 -4.12
CA LEU A 232 -22.39 13.79 -2.94
C LEU A 232 -23.58 13.75 -1.96
N VAL A 233 -23.32 13.30 -0.73
CA VAL A 233 -24.33 13.26 0.35
C VAL A 233 -24.33 14.57 1.12
N SER A 234 -23.15 15.10 1.46
CA SER A 234 -23.00 16.41 2.11
C SER A 234 -21.57 16.94 2.00
N GLY A 235 -21.40 18.26 2.05
CA GLY A 235 -20.09 18.89 2.07
C GLY A 235 -19.29 18.71 0.79
N GLU A 236 -18.01 18.36 0.89
CA GLU A 236 -17.11 18.12 -0.25
C GLU A 236 -17.00 16.64 -0.62
N ASN A 237 -16.65 16.33 -1.88
CA ASN A 237 -16.30 14.97 -2.31
C ASN A 237 -15.01 14.50 -1.59
N PRO A 238 -15.05 13.48 -0.71
CA PRO A 238 -13.87 13.04 0.03
C PRO A 238 -12.75 12.45 -0.85
N LEU A 239 -13.09 11.96 -2.05
CA LEU A 239 -12.10 11.38 -2.98
C LEU A 239 -11.43 12.40 -3.90
N GLU A 240 -11.91 13.65 -3.95
CA GLU A 240 -11.45 14.64 -4.92
C GLU A 240 -9.92 14.82 -4.91
N ILE A 241 -9.33 14.92 -3.72
CA ILE A 241 -7.88 15.10 -3.54
C ILE A 241 -7.07 13.83 -3.86
N PHE A 242 -7.70 12.66 -3.80
CA PHE A 242 -7.06 11.36 -4.06
C PHE A 242 -7.14 10.95 -5.53
N GLY A 243 -7.94 11.63 -6.34
CA GLY A 243 -8.24 11.29 -7.73
C GLY A 243 -9.71 10.95 -7.92
N ALA A 244 -10.34 11.61 -8.89
CA ALA A 244 -11.75 11.44 -9.24
C ALA A 244 -11.93 10.84 -10.64
N GLU A 245 -10.84 10.38 -11.26
CA GLU A 245 -10.88 9.72 -12.56
C GLU A 245 -11.68 8.41 -12.46
N PRO A 246 -12.45 8.04 -13.50
CA PRO A 246 -13.34 6.88 -13.43
C PRO A 246 -12.64 5.56 -13.05
N TYR A 247 -11.38 5.35 -13.46
CA TYR A 247 -10.61 4.17 -13.10
C TYR A 247 -10.18 4.18 -11.63
N VAL A 248 -9.85 5.34 -11.05
CA VAL A 248 -9.55 5.48 -9.61
C VAL A 248 -10.81 5.18 -8.80
N LEU A 249 -11.96 5.73 -9.19
CA LEU A 249 -13.23 5.48 -8.52
C LEU A 249 -13.59 3.99 -8.52
N ARG A 250 -13.47 3.31 -9.69
CA ARG A 250 -13.69 1.86 -9.77
C ARG A 250 -12.68 1.05 -8.95
N ALA A 251 -11.42 1.47 -8.90
CA ALA A 251 -10.39 0.80 -8.11
C ALA A 251 -10.67 0.94 -6.59
N VAL A 252 -11.03 2.12 -6.12
CA VAL A 252 -11.43 2.36 -4.72
C VAL A 252 -12.70 1.56 -4.38
N GLU A 253 -13.71 1.56 -5.26
CA GLU A 253 -14.92 0.76 -5.05
C GLU A 253 -14.58 -0.74 -4.97
N SER A 254 -13.74 -1.24 -5.88
CA SER A 254 -13.29 -2.63 -5.90
C SER A 254 -12.50 -3.00 -4.65
N LEU A 255 -11.59 -2.14 -4.19
CA LEU A 255 -10.80 -2.31 -2.97
C LEU A 255 -11.72 -2.45 -1.76
N VAL A 256 -12.65 -1.52 -1.59
CA VAL A 256 -13.57 -1.52 -0.44
C VAL A 256 -14.53 -2.70 -0.53
N ARG A 257 -14.89 -3.19 -1.73
CA ARG A 257 -15.78 -4.35 -1.91
C ARG A 257 -15.08 -5.71 -1.79
N GLN A 258 -13.76 -5.77 -1.65
CA GLN A 258 -13.08 -7.06 -1.49
C GLN A 258 -13.63 -7.84 -0.29
N PRO A 259 -13.79 -9.18 -0.40
CA PRO A 259 -14.34 -10.00 0.68
C PRO A 259 -13.55 -9.95 1.99
N ASN A 260 -12.25 -9.67 1.89
CA ASN A 260 -11.33 -9.56 3.03
C ASN A 260 -11.04 -8.11 3.46
N ALA A 261 -11.68 -7.10 2.85
CA ALA A 261 -11.53 -5.73 3.30
C ALA A 261 -12.16 -5.52 4.70
N GLY A 262 -11.60 -4.59 5.47
CA GLY A 262 -12.11 -4.23 6.79
C GLY A 262 -13.51 -3.62 6.75
N ASP A 263 -14.17 -3.62 7.91
CA ASP A 263 -15.44 -2.91 8.12
C ASP A 263 -15.27 -1.42 7.81
N CYS A 264 -14.13 -0.84 8.23
CA CYS A 264 -13.66 0.46 7.78
C CYS A 264 -12.33 0.32 7.02
N VAL A 265 -12.26 0.91 5.84
CA VAL A 265 -11.04 1.06 5.03
C VAL A 265 -10.59 2.51 5.13
N LEU A 266 -9.39 2.75 5.66
CA LEU A 266 -8.88 4.09 5.96
C LEU A 266 -7.76 4.45 4.99
N PHE A 267 -7.83 5.65 4.41
CA PHE A 267 -6.70 6.23 3.71
C PHE A 267 -6.07 7.32 4.58
N GLY A 268 -4.74 7.35 4.60
CA GLY A 268 -4.00 8.44 5.22
C GLY A 268 -4.40 9.80 4.64
N ALA A 269 -4.32 10.85 5.46
CA ALA A 269 -4.56 12.21 4.96
C ALA A 269 -3.53 12.57 3.89
N PHE A 270 -4.00 13.13 2.78
CA PHE A 270 -3.18 13.55 1.65
C PHE A 270 -3.34 15.05 1.42
N ASP A 271 -2.25 15.78 1.23
CA ASP A 271 -2.26 17.23 1.04
C ASP A 271 -2.02 17.68 -0.41
N GLY A 272 -1.91 16.72 -1.34
CA GLY A 272 -1.54 16.95 -2.73
C GLY A 272 -0.08 16.63 -3.04
N TYR A 273 0.76 16.43 -2.01
CA TYR A 273 2.16 16.03 -2.16
C TYR A 273 2.54 14.90 -1.20
N ASP A 274 2.38 15.12 0.11
CA ASP A 274 2.67 14.13 1.14
C ASP A 274 1.38 13.41 1.57
N ILE A 275 1.45 12.08 1.68
CA ILE A 275 0.39 11.25 2.26
C ILE A 275 0.80 10.71 3.64
N VAL A 276 -0.13 10.67 4.59
CA VAL A 276 0.13 10.04 5.88
C VAL A 276 0.26 8.53 5.69
N SER A 277 1.40 7.99 6.10
CA SER A 277 1.65 6.55 6.21
C SER A 277 1.34 6.12 7.64
N PHE A 278 0.54 5.07 7.82
CA PHE A 278 0.26 4.48 9.13
C PHE A 278 1.44 3.66 9.67
N ASP A 279 2.33 3.22 8.78
CA ASP A 279 3.66 2.70 9.12
C ASP A 279 4.73 3.81 9.17
N ASP A 280 5.91 3.50 9.73
CA ASP A 280 7.07 4.40 9.77
C ASP A 280 7.83 4.49 8.44
N GLN A 281 7.10 4.79 7.38
CA GLN A 281 7.62 4.95 6.03
C GLN A 281 7.53 6.42 5.60
N VAL A 282 8.46 6.82 4.75
CA VAL A 282 8.55 8.17 4.14
C VAL A 282 8.27 8.16 2.63
N GLY A 283 8.02 6.98 2.08
CA GLY A 283 7.33 6.78 0.81
C GLY A 283 6.16 5.84 1.06
N ALA A 284 5.04 6.06 0.37
CA ALA A 284 3.84 5.28 0.53
C ALA A 284 3.14 4.94 -0.78
N HIS A 285 2.44 3.81 -0.75
CA HIS A 285 1.50 3.35 -1.76
C HIS A 285 0.45 2.43 -1.11
N GLY A 286 -0.50 1.94 -1.90
CA GLY A 286 -1.53 0.99 -1.44
C GLY A 286 -2.91 1.62 -1.21
N SER A 287 -3.03 2.94 -1.33
CA SER A 287 -4.33 3.63 -1.39
C SER A 287 -4.43 4.42 -2.72
N ALA A 288 -5.15 5.54 -2.72
CA ALA A 288 -5.22 6.47 -3.85
C ALA A 288 -4.45 7.76 -3.52
N GLY A 289 -4.29 8.65 -4.51
CA GLY A 289 -3.68 9.97 -4.35
C GLY A 289 -2.18 10.02 -4.64
N GLY A 290 -1.73 11.11 -5.28
CA GLY A 290 -0.33 11.34 -5.62
C GLY A 290 0.23 10.33 -6.64
N ASP A 291 1.57 10.24 -6.71
CA ASP A 291 2.26 9.44 -7.71
C ASP A 291 2.05 7.91 -7.60
N GLN A 292 1.53 7.39 -6.49
CA GLN A 292 1.30 5.96 -6.28
C GLN A 292 0.34 5.33 -7.30
N VAL A 293 -0.56 6.13 -7.90
CA VAL A 293 -1.57 5.66 -8.86
C VAL A 293 -1.12 5.75 -10.33
N TYR A 294 0.16 6.04 -10.59
CA TYR A 294 0.71 6.16 -11.95
C TYR A 294 1.74 5.05 -12.25
N PRO A 295 1.29 3.80 -12.47
CA PRO A 295 2.16 2.75 -13.00
C PRO A 295 2.50 3.01 -14.48
N PHE A 296 3.47 2.27 -15.01
CA PHE A 296 3.82 2.33 -16.42
C PHE A 296 4.05 0.94 -17.02
N ILE A 297 3.97 0.87 -18.35
CA ILE A 297 4.37 -0.30 -19.12
C ILE A 297 5.24 0.13 -20.32
N ILE A 298 6.37 -0.53 -20.49
CA ILE A 298 7.26 -0.40 -21.64
C ILE A 298 7.24 -1.75 -22.36
N SER A 299 6.89 -1.73 -23.64
CA SER A 299 6.73 -2.93 -24.44
C SER A 299 7.16 -2.72 -25.89
N PRO A 300 7.46 -3.79 -26.63
CA PRO A 300 7.70 -3.72 -28.07
C PRO A 300 6.45 -3.22 -28.81
N GLU A 301 6.65 -2.35 -29.80
CA GLU A 301 5.57 -1.74 -30.59
C GLU A 301 4.61 -2.77 -31.20
N ARG A 302 5.13 -3.94 -31.62
CA ARG A 302 4.33 -5.03 -32.19
C ARG A 302 3.25 -5.60 -31.26
N LEU A 303 3.36 -5.39 -29.95
CA LEU A 303 2.31 -5.77 -29.01
C LEU A 303 1.11 -4.83 -29.07
N GLY A 304 1.24 -3.67 -29.73
CA GLY A 304 0.13 -2.76 -29.99
C GLY A 304 -0.53 -2.18 -28.73
N LEU A 305 0.17 -2.16 -27.60
CA LEU A 305 -0.41 -1.73 -26.31
C LEU A 305 -0.83 -0.26 -26.33
N GLY A 306 -0.23 0.58 -27.18
CA GLY A 306 -0.64 1.98 -27.34
C GLY A 306 -2.05 2.18 -27.90
N ALA A 307 -2.67 1.13 -28.46
CA ALA A 307 -4.06 1.14 -28.91
C ALA A 307 -5.04 0.51 -27.89
N GLU A 308 -4.55 0.01 -26.77
CA GLU A 308 -5.35 -0.61 -25.72
C GLU A 308 -5.71 0.40 -24.63
N SER A 309 -6.90 0.24 -24.04
CA SER A 309 -7.23 0.85 -22.76
C SER A 309 -6.90 -0.17 -21.65
N LEU A 310 -6.01 0.23 -20.74
CA LEU A 310 -5.59 -0.54 -19.58
C LEU A 310 -5.99 0.25 -18.34
N GLU A 311 -7.07 -0.18 -17.69
CA GLU A 311 -7.58 0.49 -16.47
C GLU A 311 -7.48 -0.42 -15.24
N ASP A 312 -7.23 -1.71 -15.44
CA ASP A 312 -7.08 -2.71 -14.40
C ASP A 312 -5.88 -3.63 -14.70
N ALA A 313 -5.19 -4.12 -13.66
CA ALA A 313 -4.07 -5.04 -13.82
C ALA A 313 -4.46 -6.33 -14.59
N ARG A 314 -5.72 -6.75 -14.54
CA ARG A 314 -6.26 -7.88 -15.31
C ARG A 314 -6.24 -7.62 -16.82
N ASP A 315 -6.26 -6.37 -17.26
CA ASP A 315 -6.15 -6.03 -18.68
C ASP A 315 -4.79 -6.43 -19.25
N ILE A 316 -3.73 -6.48 -18.44
CA ILE A 316 -2.40 -6.95 -18.86
C ILE A 316 -2.47 -8.41 -19.32
N HIS A 317 -3.26 -9.25 -18.63
CA HIS A 317 -3.47 -10.63 -19.05
C HIS A 317 -4.14 -10.71 -20.43
N ARG A 318 -5.23 -9.96 -20.64
CA ARG A 318 -5.95 -9.91 -21.92
C ARG A 318 -5.05 -9.39 -23.05
N THR A 319 -4.26 -8.36 -22.79
CA THR A 319 -3.52 -7.60 -23.80
C THR A 319 -2.15 -8.17 -24.12
N ILE A 320 -1.55 -8.95 -23.22
CA ILE A 320 -0.21 -9.54 -23.43
C ILE A 320 -0.28 -11.06 -23.37
N LEU A 321 -0.66 -11.62 -22.22
CA LEU A 321 -0.52 -13.05 -21.93
C LEU A 321 -1.40 -13.89 -22.86
N ALA A 322 -2.67 -13.51 -22.99
CA ALA A 322 -3.63 -14.21 -23.84
C ALA A 322 -3.24 -14.15 -25.33
N ARG A 323 -2.56 -13.08 -25.77
CA ARG A 323 -2.08 -12.93 -27.15
C ARG A 323 -0.98 -13.93 -27.47
N TYR A 324 0.01 -14.08 -26.58
CA TYR A 324 1.05 -15.11 -26.75
C TYR A 324 0.47 -16.52 -26.66
N ALA A 325 -0.49 -16.77 -25.77
CA ALA A 325 -1.15 -18.07 -25.68
C ALA A 325 -1.89 -18.42 -26.98
N ALA A 326 -2.65 -17.47 -27.53
CA ALA A 326 -3.36 -17.65 -28.80
C ALA A 326 -2.40 -17.81 -29.99
N ALA A 327 -1.30 -17.04 -30.02
CA ALA A 327 -0.33 -17.11 -31.11
C ALA A 327 0.43 -18.44 -31.18
N ASN A 328 0.57 -19.12 -30.04
CA ASN A 328 1.22 -20.43 -29.94
C ASN A 328 0.23 -21.61 -29.97
N ALA A 329 -1.07 -21.36 -30.15
CA ALA A 329 -2.07 -22.41 -30.26
C ALA A 329 -1.95 -23.17 -31.60
N ALA A 330 -2.34 -24.45 -31.59
CA ALA A 330 -2.36 -25.26 -32.81
C ALA A 330 -3.35 -24.66 -33.84
N GLY A 331 -2.87 -24.38 -35.05
CA GLY A 331 -3.69 -23.78 -36.11
C GLY A 331 -3.83 -22.25 -36.02
N ALA A 332 -2.98 -21.57 -35.26
CA ALA A 332 -2.99 -20.11 -35.16
C ALA A 332 -2.90 -19.43 -36.55
N PRO A 333 -3.66 -18.34 -36.77
CA PRO A 333 -3.69 -17.62 -38.05
C PRO A 333 -2.36 -16.91 -38.35
N ALA A 334 -2.10 -16.60 -39.62
CA ALA A 334 -0.86 -15.90 -40.03
C ALA A 334 -0.63 -14.55 -39.32
N SER A 335 -1.70 -13.87 -38.88
CA SER A 335 -1.61 -12.64 -38.08
C SER A 335 -0.95 -12.86 -36.72
N ALA A 336 -1.00 -14.08 -36.17
CA ALA A 336 -0.29 -14.46 -34.95
C ALA A 336 1.24 -14.42 -35.13
N ALA A 337 1.75 -14.59 -36.35
CA ALA A 337 3.18 -14.50 -36.64
C ALA A 337 3.76 -13.11 -36.30
N ASN A 338 2.93 -12.06 -36.33
CA ASN A 338 3.34 -10.70 -35.93
C ASN A 338 3.56 -10.57 -34.41
N LEU A 339 3.00 -11.49 -33.61
CA LEU A 339 3.17 -11.57 -32.15
C LEU A 339 4.23 -12.60 -31.76
N THR A 340 4.63 -13.48 -32.68
CA THR A 340 5.73 -14.42 -32.47
C THR A 340 7.04 -13.63 -32.31
N PRO A 341 7.89 -13.99 -31.33
CA PRO A 341 9.16 -13.31 -31.15
C PRO A 341 10.00 -13.33 -32.43
N VAL A 342 10.50 -12.16 -32.84
CA VAL A 342 11.40 -12.05 -33.99
C VAL A 342 12.67 -12.84 -33.67
N THR A 343 12.98 -13.86 -34.46
CA THR A 343 14.29 -14.53 -34.43
C THR A 343 15.36 -13.47 -34.63
N SER A 344 16.39 -13.46 -33.78
CA SER A 344 17.45 -12.45 -33.88
C SER A 344 17.91 -12.31 -35.32
N ARG A 345 17.97 -11.07 -35.82
CA ARG A 345 18.62 -10.78 -37.10
C ARG A 345 20.01 -11.41 -37.03
N ALA A 346 20.32 -12.28 -37.99
CA ALA A 346 21.67 -12.78 -38.17
C ALA A 346 22.63 -11.59 -38.06
N ALA A 347 23.62 -11.71 -37.17
CA ALA A 347 24.60 -10.66 -36.93
C ALA A 347 25.20 -10.22 -38.27
N VAL A 348 25.10 -8.92 -38.56
CA VAL A 348 25.88 -8.26 -39.62
C VAL A 348 27.18 -7.77 -39.00
#